data_AF-A0A661XJN6-F1
#
_entry.id   AF-A0A661XJN6-F1
#
_cell.length_a   1.000
_cell.length_b   1.000
_cell.length_c   1.000
_cell.angle_alpha   90.00
_cell.angle_beta   90.00
_cell.angle_gamma   90.00
#
_symmetry.space_group_name_H-M   'P 1'
#
loop_
_entity.id
_entity.type
_entity.pdbx_description
1 polymer ?
#
loop_
_entity_poly.entity_id
_entity_poly.type
_entity_poly.pdbx_seq_one_letter_code
_entity_poly.pdbx_strand_id
1 'polypeptide(L)'
;MYQLGGYKISWVYCFVCNCRESGGIDKGLGVKLHRKKGFNPLRKNIPRFRDLSNKEKKTLVAKNPQFGHVICRCEQAIEGEIIEAIHRGATTVQGINLEHRQGLSVAKWGFYGPRIIEILSREAWIPVRKIRKFGKNSYYFSGNIKSILNKLS
;
A
#
# COMPACT_ATOMS: atom_id res chain seq x y z
N MET A 1 0.45 -14.26 -12.33
CA MET A 1 0.84 -15.32 -11.36
C MET A 1 1.21 -14.62 -10.05
N TYR A 2 0.37 -14.70 -9.01
CA TYR A 2 0.69 -14.10 -7.72
C TYR A 2 1.14 -15.18 -6.73
N GLN A 3 2.27 -14.94 -6.07
CA GLN A 3 2.81 -15.80 -5.02
C GLN A 3 2.07 -15.50 -3.72
N LEU A 4 1.35 -16.48 -3.20
CA LEU A 4 0.89 -16.50 -1.81
C LEU A 4 1.59 -17.65 -1.14
N GLY A 5 2.17 -17.43 0.03
CA GLY A 5 2.57 -18.53 0.89
C GLY A 5 3.65 -19.48 0.34
N GLY A 6 4.35 -19.16 -0.76
CA GLY A 6 5.24 -20.12 -1.40
C GLY A 6 4.52 -21.22 -2.18
N TYR A 7 3.33 -20.93 -2.69
CA TYR A 7 2.54 -21.83 -3.52
C TYR A 7 2.23 -21.14 -4.86
N LYS A 8 2.31 -21.87 -5.99
CA LYS A 8 1.81 -21.39 -7.30
C LYS A 8 0.29 -21.60 -7.29
N ILE A 9 -0.50 -20.52 -7.29
CA ILE A 9 -1.97 -20.59 -7.28
C ILE A 9 -2.53 -19.99 -8.57
N SER A 10 -3.50 -20.69 -9.16
CA SER A 10 -4.38 -20.18 -10.22
C SER A 10 -5.62 -19.59 -9.56
N TRP A 11 -5.62 -18.26 -9.39
CA TRP A 11 -6.71 -17.40 -8.89
C TRP A 11 -7.13 -17.49 -7.41
N VAL A 12 -7.32 -16.28 -6.84
CA VAL A 12 -7.99 -15.85 -5.59
C VAL A 12 -7.21 -15.84 -4.26
N TYR A 13 -7.16 -14.59 -3.72
CA TYR A 13 -7.03 -14.09 -2.34
C TYR A 13 -6.18 -14.85 -1.31
N CYS A 14 -5.15 -14.17 -0.79
CA CYS A 14 -4.71 -14.36 0.59
C CYS A 14 -4.67 -12.99 1.25
N PHE A 15 -5.61 -12.82 2.17
CA PHE A 15 -5.63 -11.81 3.19
C PHE A 15 -5.40 -12.57 4.51
N VAL A 16 -4.70 -11.93 5.45
CA VAL A 16 -4.39 -12.37 6.83
C VAL A 16 -2.96 -12.89 7.07
N CYS A 17 -2.21 -11.99 7.70
CA CYS A 17 -1.07 -12.24 8.57
C CYS A 17 -1.41 -13.27 9.67
N ASN A 18 -1.22 -14.57 9.44
CA ASN A 18 -0.68 -15.51 10.45
C ASN A 18 -0.37 -16.88 9.81
N CYS A 19 0.66 -16.98 8.98
CA CYS A 19 1.14 -18.26 8.45
C CYS A 19 2.02 -18.99 9.48
N ARG A 20 1.46 -19.38 10.64
CA ARG A 20 2.17 -20.27 11.58
C ARG A 20 1.90 -21.75 11.30
N GLU A 21 0.82 -22.09 10.62
CA GLU A 21 0.51 -23.48 10.25
C GLU A 21 0.00 -23.56 8.81
N SER A 22 0.86 -24.05 7.92
CA SER A 22 0.53 -24.32 6.50
C SER A 22 -0.10 -25.71 6.31
N GLY A 23 -0.63 -26.31 7.38
CA GLY A 23 -1.00 -27.73 7.43
C GLY A 23 -2.48 -28.09 7.43
N GLY A 24 -3.41 -27.15 7.19
CA GLY A 24 -4.85 -27.44 7.32
C GLY A 24 -5.80 -26.80 6.31
N ILE A 25 -5.30 -26.04 5.33
CA ILE A 25 -6.15 -25.32 4.35
C ILE A 25 -6.55 -26.21 3.16
N ASP A 26 -5.84 -27.32 2.97
CA ASP A 26 -5.95 -28.25 1.84
C ASP A 26 -7.25 -29.06 1.84
N LYS A 27 -7.79 -29.39 3.02
CA LYS A 27 -8.95 -30.29 3.12
C LYS A 27 -10.31 -29.62 2.89
N GLY A 28 -10.38 -28.29 2.91
CA GLY A 28 -11.66 -27.56 2.81
C GLY A 28 -11.97 -26.91 1.45
N LEU A 29 -10.95 -26.64 0.62
CA LEU A 29 -11.11 -25.81 -0.59
C LEU A 29 -10.81 -26.55 -1.91
N GLY A 30 -10.40 -27.82 -1.87
CA GLY A 30 -10.12 -28.62 -3.07
C GLY A 30 -8.94 -28.12 -3.91
N VAL A 31 -8.07 -27.25 -3.36
CA VAL A 31 -6.92 -26.67 -4.06
C VAL A 31 -5.64 -27.43 -3.69
N LYS A 32 -4.90 -27.92 -4.69
CA LYS A 32 -3.59 -28.54 -4.51
C LYS A 32 -2.51 -27.48 -4.24
N LEU A 33 -2.00 -27.44 -3.02
CA LEU A 33 -0.92 -26.54 -2.59
C LEU A 33 0.46 -27.24 -2.72
N HIS A 34 1.29 -26.82 -3.68
CA HIS A 34 2.69 -27.28 -3.81
C HIS A 34 3.70 -26.42 -3.01
N ARG A 35 4.32 -27.01 -1.97
CA ARG A 35 5.27 -26.32 -1.08
C ARG A 35 6.53 -25.90 -1.83
N LYS A 36 6.81 -24.60 -1.91
CA LYS A 36 8.08 -24.08 -2.48
C LYS A 36 9.22 -24.20 -1.47
N LYS A 37 10.30 -24.88 -1.86
CA LYS A 37 11.56 -24.90 -1.09
C LYS A 37 12.10 -23.47 -0.97
N GLY A 38 12.47 -23.05 0.24
CA GLY A 38 12.97 -21.70 0.52
C GLY A 38 11.89 -20.61 0.67
N PHE A 39 10.62 -20.97 0.84
CA PHE A 39 9.60 -19.98 1.16
C PHE A 39 9.79 -19.41 2.57
N ASN A 40 9.97 -18.09 2.66
CA ASN A 40 9.97 -17.37 3.93
C ASN A 40 8.57 -16.74 4.17
N PRO A 41 7.79 -17.24 5.15
CA PRO A 41 6.46 -16.69 5.46
C PRO A 41 6.52 -15.32 6.15
N LEU A 42 7.69 -14.92 6.66
CA LEU A 42 7.82 -13.70 7.43
C LEU A 42 8.06 -12.49 6.51
N ARG A 43 7.03 -11.67 6.34
CA ARG A 43 7.14 -10.34 5.74
C ARG A 43 7.57 -9.34 6.83
N LYS A 44 8.73 -8.71 6.65
CA LYS A 44 9.16 -7.60 7.53
C LYS A 44 8.19 -6.44 7.39
N ASN A 45 7.68 -5.91 8.50
CA ASN A 45 6.82 -4.74 8.46
C ASN A 45 7.61 -3.49 8.04
N ILE A 46 6.91 -2.48 7.53
CA ILE A 46 7.48 -1.14 7.37
C ILE A 46 7.77 -0.61 8.77
N PRO A 47 8.99 -0.14 9.07
CA PRO A 47 9.31 0.43 10.38
C PRO A 47 8.43 1.66 10.61
N ARG A 48 7.66 1.66 11.70
CA ARG A 48 6.76 2.78 12.02
C ARG A 48 7.56 3.91 12.62
N PHE A 49 7.69 5.01 11.89
CA PHE A 49 8.58 6.09 12.30
C PHE A 49 8.19 6.67 13.67
N ARG A 50 6.88 6.80 13.94
CA ARG A 50 6.34 7.26 15.24
C ARG A 50 6.87 6.45 16.43
N ASP A 51 6.96 5.13 16.30
CA ASP A 51 7.24 4.19 17.39
C ASP A 51 8.74 4.03 17.69
N LEU A 52 9.61 4.57 16.82
CA LEU A 52 11.06 4.46 16.97
C LEU A 52 11.63 5.42 18.03
N SER A 53 12.74 5.02 18.64
CA SER A 53 13.52 5.90 19.51
C SER A 53 14.15 7.06 18.73
N ASN A 54 14.51 8.15 19.43
CA ASN A 54 15.17 9.30 18.78
C ASN A 54 16.48 8.92 18.08
N LYS A 55 17.22 7.94 18.61
CA LYS A 55 18.47 7.44 18.00
C LYS A 55 18.19 6.71 16.69
N GLU A 56 17.18 5.86 16.67
CA GLU A 56 16.76 5.13 15.46
C GLU A 56 16.18 6.08 14.41
N LYS A 57 15.35 7.06 14.83
CA LYS A 57 14.81 8.12 13.95
C LYS A 57 15.95 8.87 13.26
N LYS A 58 16.93 9.37 14.02
CA LYS A 58 18.12 10.04 13.46
C LYS A 58 18.88 9.15 12.47
N THR A 59 19.01 7.86 12.79
CA THR A 59 19.70 6.90 11.93
C THR A 59 18.95 6.65 10.62
N LEU A 60 17.62 6.55 10.67
CA LEU A 60 16.79 6.39 9.47
C LEU A 60 16.80 7.65 8.60
N VAL A 61 16.67 8.84 9.20
CA VAL A 61 16.73 10.11 8.47
C VAL A 61 18.10 10.31 7.82
N ALA A 62 19.19 9.92 8.50
CA ALA A 62 20.53 9.97 7.92
C ALA A 62 20.71 9.01 6.74
N LYS A 63 20.05 7.85 6.75
CA LYS A 63 20.09 6.87 5.65
C LYS A 63 19.22 7.27 4.47
N ASN A 64 18.03 7.79 4.74
CA ASN A 64 17.11 8.28 3.74
C ASN A 64 16.43 9.57 4.26
N PRO A 65 16.78 10.75 3.72
CA PRO A 65 16.20 12.03 4.12
C PRO A 65 14.67 12.07 4.04
N GLN A 66 14.04 11.27 3.19
CA GLN A 66 12.57 11.16 3.06
C GLN A 66 11.90 10.72 4.36
N PHE A 67 12.62 10.07 5.28
CA PHE A 67 12.11 9.76 6.62
C PHE A 67 12.00 11.00 7.54
N GLY A 68 12.52 12.15 7.13
CA GLY A 68 12.36 13.44 7.82
C GLY A 68 11.15 14.24 7.36
N HIS A 69 10.50 13.86 6.25
CA HIS A 69 9.41 14.63 5.65
C HIS A 69 8.05 14.18 6.19
N VAL A 70 7.43 15.04 7.00
CA VAL A 70 6.09 14.78 7.56
C VAL A 70 5.01 15.15 6.53
N ILE A 71 4.22 14.15 6.13
CA ILE A 71 3.08 14.32 5.22
C ILE A 71 1.80 14.67 5.99
N CYS A 72 1.55 14.01 7.12
CA CYS A 72 0.40 14.28 7.98
C CYS A 72 0.85 14.43 9.43
N ARG A 73 0.52 15.56 10.06
CA ARG A 73 0.86 15.81 11.47
C ARG A 73 -0.03 15.03 12.45
N CYS A 74 -1.31 14.82 12.13
CA CYS A 74 -2.25 14.11 12.99
C CYS A 74 -1.84 12.65 13.18
N GLU A 75 -1.52 11.99 12.08
CA GLU A 75 -1.13 10.57 12.08
C GLU A 75 0.40 10.39 12.15
N GLN A 76 1.17 11.48 12.10
CA GLN A 76 2.63 11.47 11.95
C GLN A 76 3.08 10.59 10.78
N ALA A 77 2.37 10.68 9.65
CA ALA A 77 2.72 10.00 8.42
C ALA A 77 4.01 10.59 7.84
N ILE A 78 4.99 9.74 7.58
CA ILE A 78 6.26 10.14 6.98
C ILE A 78 6.32 9.72 5.52
N GLU A 79 6.88 10.58 4.66
CA GLU A 79 7.02 10.32 3.23
C GLU A 79 7.77 9.02 2.94
N GLY A 80 8.87 8.77 3.64
CA GLY A 80 9.64 7.52 3.51
C GLY A 80 8.83 6.24 3.76
N GLU A 81 7.84 6.28 4.66
CA GLU A 81 6.96 5.11 4.92
C GLU A 81 5.98 4.87 3.77
N ILE A 82 5.48 5.95 3.16
CA ILE A 82 4.59 5.90 2.00
C ILE A 82 5.35 5.37 0.78
N ILE A 83 6.58 5.85 0.56
CA ILE A 83 7.45 5.39 -0.54
C ILE A 83 7.78 3.91 -0.38
N GLU A 84 8.14 3.48 0.83
CA GLU A 84 8.39 2.08 1.13
C GLU A 84 7.14 1.20 0.85
N ALA A 85 5.94 1.68 1.16
CA ALA A 85 4.70 0.98 0.82
C ALA A 85 4.51 0.85 -0.70
N ILE A 86 4.84 1.90 -1.46
CA ILE A 86 4.74 1.90 -2.93
C ILE A 86 5.75 0.94 -3.55
N HIS A 87 7.02 0.98 -3.11
CA HIS A 87 8.07 0.08 -3.60
C HIS A 87 7.76 -1.41 -3.29
N ARG A 88 6.99 -1.67 -2.23
CA ARG A 88 6.46 -3.01 -1.90
C ARG A 88 5.26 -3.46 -2.73
N GLY A 89 4.75 -2.62 -3.62
CA GLY A 89 3.68 -2.93 -4.57
C GLY A 89 2.33 -2.28 -4.28
N ALA A 90 2.24 -1.30 -3.37
CA ALA A 90 1.02 -0.52 -3.21
C ALA A 90 0.77 0.35 -4.46
N THR A 91 -0.30 0.05 -5.19
CA THR A 91 -0.69 0.77 -6.43
C THR A 91 -1.97 1.57 -6.28
N THR A 92 -2.56 1.57 -5.08
CA THR A 92 -3.79 2.26 -4.76
C THR A 92 -3.63 2.95 -3.42
N VAL A 93 -4.38 4.03 -3.22
CA VAL A 93 -4.31 4.82 -1.99
C VAL A 93 -4.68 3.96 -0.76
N GLN A 94 -5.69 3.10 -0.88
CA GLN A 94 -6.02 2.16 0.18
C GLN A 94 -4.94 1.07 0.39
N GLY A 95 -4.22 0.68 -0.66
CA GLY A 95 -3.07 -0.23 -0.54
C GLY A 95 -1.97 0.36 0.33
N ILE A 96 -1.69 1.66 0.17
CA ILE A 96 -0.72 2.38 1.02
C ILE A 96 -1.17 2.30 2.49
N ASN A 97 -2.47 2.43 2.77
CA ASN A 97 -2.98 2.39 4.16
C ASN A 97 -2.89 1.03 4.82
N LEU A 98 -3.08 -0.03 4.04
CA LEU A 98 -2.95 -1.39 4.55
C LEU A 98 -1.50 -1.68 4.95
N GLU A 99 -0.54 -1.20 4.16
CA GLU A 99 0.89 -1.36 4.44
C GLU A 99 1.37 -0.43 5.57
N HIS A 100 0.94 0.83 5.53
CA HIS A 100 1.32 1.87 6.50
C HIS A 100 0.53 1.81 7.82
N ARG A 101 -0.57 1.03 7.86
CA ARG A 101 -1.46 0.81 9.02
C ARG A 101 -1.99 2.09 9.68
N GLN A 102 -2.11 3.17 8.92
CA GLN A 102 -2.86 4.33 9.37
C GLN A 102 -4.36 4.04 9.29
N GLY A 103 -5.12 4.56 10.25
CA GLY A 103 -6.55 4.27 10.39
C GLY A 103 -7.31 4.44 9.06
N LEU A 104 -8.18 3.48 8.76
CA LEU A 104 -8.93 3.31 7.51
C LEU A 104 -9.95 4.44 7.18
N SER A 105 -9.90 5.60 7.84
CA SER A 105 -10.97 6.58 7.71
C SER A 105 -10.80 7.46 6.47
N VAL A 106 -11.75 7.28 5.54
CA VAL A 106 -11.92 8.05 4.29
C VAL A 106 -11.92 9.56 4.53
N ALA A 107 -12.40 10.04 5.68
CA ALA A 107 -12.47 11.47 6.02
C ALA A 107 -11.10 12.13 6.20
N LYS A 108 -10.07 11.38 6.62
CA LYS A 108 -8.73 11.95 6.86
C LYS A 108 -7.97 12.25 5.55
N TRP A 109 -8.39 11.65 4.43
CA TRP A 109 -7.74 11.77 3.12
C TRP A 109 -7.97 13.08 2.40
N GLY A 110 -9.02 13.82 2.73
CA GLY A 110 -9.30 15.09 2.05
C GLY A 110 -8.13 16.08 2.17
N PHE A 111 -7.37 16.00 3.26
CA PHE A 111 -6.31 16.97 3.55
C PHE A 111 -4.94 16.56 3.00
N TYR A 112 -4.47 15.34 3.30
CA TYR A 112 -3.14 14.87 2.86
C TYR A 112 -3.18 13.94 1.64
N GLY A 113 -4.37 13.57 1.17
CA GLY A 113 -4.56 12.70 0.00
C GLY A 113 -3.93 13.23 -1.29
N PRO A 114 -4.04 14.53 -1.64
CA PRO A 114 -3.38 15.07 -2.82
C PRO A 114 -1.86 14.85 -2.83
N ARG A 115 -1.19 15.02 -1.68
CA ARG A 115 0.24 14.72 -1.52
C ARG A 115 0.56 13.25 -1.74
N ILE A 116 -0.26 12.34 -1.21
CA ILE A 116 -0.03 10.90 -1.40
C ILE A 116 -0.25 10.49 -2.85
N ILE A 117 -1.22 11.08 -3.53
CA ILE A 117 -1.45 10.86 -4.96
C ILE A 117 -0.24 11.33 -5.77
N GLU A 118 0.34 12.47 -5.43
CA GLU A 118 1.56 12.99 -6.08
C GLU A 118 2.75 12.05 -5.87
N ILE A 119 3.01 11.63 -4.62
CA ILE A 119 4.08 10.66 -4.29
C ILE A 119 3.84 9.35 -5.03
N LEU A 120 2.61 8.82 -5.01
CA LEU A 120 2.26 7.59 -5.73
C LEU A 120 2.46 7.73 -7.24
N SER A 121 2.11 8.87 -7.82
CA SER A 121 2.32 9.14 -9.25
C SER A 121 3.81 9.15 -9.60
N ARG A 122 4.63 9.78 -8.74
CA ARG A 122 6.08 9.92 -8.91
C ARG A 122 6.78 8.57 -8.79
N GLU A 123 6.49 7.83 -7.72
CA GLU A 123 7.21 6.59 -7.40
C GLU A 123 6.72 5.39 -8.22
N ALA A 124 5.42 5.29 -8.50
CA ALA A 124 4.87 4.17 -9.26
C ALA A 124 4.83 4.42 -10.77
N TRP A 125 5.21 5.61 -11.24
CA TRP A 125 5.13 6.03 -12.64
C TRP A 125 3.71 5.90 -13.23
N ILE A 126 2.69 6.01 -12.38
CA ILE A 126 1.28 5.94 -12.77
C ILE A 126 0.81 7.38 -12.95
N PRO A 127 0.27 7.78 -14.12
CA PRO A 127 -0.26 9.13 -14.28
C PRO A 127 -1.39 9.37 -13.29
N VAL A 128 -1.42 10.57 -12.70
CA VAL A 128 -2.40 10.98 -11.66
C VAL A 128 -3.84 10.58 -11.98
N ARG A 129 -4.25 10.70 -13.25
CA ARG A 129 -5.60 10.32 -13.73
C ARG A 129 -5.92 8.82 -13.61
N LYS A 130 -4.92 7.95 -13.60
CA LYS A 130 -5.06 6.50 -13.44
C LYS A 130 -4.93 6.05 -11.97
N ILE A 131 -4.68 6.97 -11.04
CA ILE A 131 -4.60 6.63 -9.62
C ILE A 131 -5.99 6.28 -9.09
N ARG A 132 -6.05 5.14 -8.40
CA ARG A 132 -7.28 4.56 -7.86
C ARG A 132 -7.28 4.64 -6.34
N LYS A 133 -8.48 4.82 -5.79
CA LYS A 133 -8.74 4.72 -4.35
C LYS A 133 -8.60 3.28 -3.87
N PHE A 134 -9.27 2.34 -4.52
CA PHE A 134 -9.29 0.94 -4.12
C PHE A 134 -9.51 -0.01 -5.32
N GLY A 135 -10.78 -0.32 -5.61
CA GLY A 135 -11.17 -1.30 -6.61
C GLY A 135 -10.99 -0.83 -8.05
N LYS A 136 -11.30 -1.73 -8.98
CA LYS A 136 -11.40 -1.40 -10.40
C LYS A 136 -12.40 -0.25 -10.57
N ASN A 137 -12.07 0.71 -11.42
CA ASN A 137 -12.88 1.90 -11.74
C ASN A 137 -13.06 2.95 -10.62
N SER A 138 -12.31 2.88 -9.51
CA SER A 138 -12.37 3.87 -8.43
C SER A 138 -11.34 5.00 -8.57
N TYR A 139 -11.39 5.75 -9.67
CA TYR A 139 -10.41 6.81 -9.95
C TYR A 139 -10.66 8.07 -9.11
N TYR A 140 -9.59 8.72 -8.64
CA TYR A 140 -9.72 10.04 -7.98
C TYR A 140 -10.09 11.15 -8.96
N PHE A 141 -9.61 11.05 -10.20
CA PHE A 141 -9.81 12.04 -11.25
C PHE A 141 -10.55 11.40 -12.41
N SER A 142 -11.87 11.28 -12.28
CA SER A 142 -12.75 10.81 -13.36
C SER A 142 -13.40 12.00 -14.08
N GLY A 143 -13.51 11.90 -15.40
CA GLY A 143 -14.20 12.88 -16.23
C GLY A 143 -13.31 14.00 -16.76
N ASN A 144 -13.83 14.71 -17.75
CA ASN A 144 -13.21 15.89 -18.32
C ASN A 144 -14.13 17.09 -18.11
N ILE A 145 -13.71 18.03 -17.27
CA ILE A 145 -14.50 19.23 -16.92
C ILE A 145 -14.90 20.00 -18.19
N LYS A 146 -14.01 20.12 -19.17
CA LYS A 146 -14.33 20.79 -20.44
C LYS A 146 -15.45 20.08 -21.21
N SER A 147 -15.45 18.74 -21.22
CA SER A 147 -16.53 17.98 -21.87
C SER A 147 -17.87 18.09 -21.15
N ILE A 148 -17.85 18.35 -19.85
CA ILE A 148 -19.06 18.55 -19.05
C ILE A 148 -19.59 19.96 -19.33
N LEU A 149 -18.73 20.98 -19.29
CA LEU A 149 -19.10 22.37 -19.59
C LEU A 149 -19.69 22.51 -20.99
N ASN A 150 -19.09 21.89 -22.01
CA ASN A 150 -19.60 21.91 -23.38
C ASN A 150 -20.95 21.20 -23.58
N LYS A 151 -21.40 20.37 -22.62
CA LYS A 151 -22.73 19.73 -22.64
C LYS A 151 -23.79 20.54 -21.89
N LEU A 152 -23.36 21.52 -21.10
CA LEU A 152 -24.22 22.38 -20.28
C LEU A 152 -24.47 23.74 -20.95
N SER A 153 -23.60 24.13 -21.88
CA SER A 153 -23.79 25.24 -22.83
C SER A 153 -24.66 24.83 -24.00
#